data_AF-A0A8T7LAM3-F1
#
_entry.id   AF-A0A8T7LAM3-F1
#
_cell.length_a   1.000
_cell.length_b   1.000
_cell.length_c   1.000
_cell.angle_alpha   90.00
_cell.angle_beta   90.00
_cell.angle_gamma   90.00
#
_symmetry.space_group_name_H-M   'P 1'
#
loop_
_entity.id
_entity.type
_entity.pdbx_description
1 polymer ?
#
loop_
_entity_poly.entity_id
_entity_poly.type
_entity_poly.pdbx_seq_one_letter_code
_entity_poly.pdbx_strand_id
1 'polypeptide(L)'
;MTYPILEFDPSNDALIDPARVVEPVDIPRAAVICFFQDVIEALRVAGRLAHCTTQRSELGDHPVYTFDVGDGRTVAVFHPGVGAPLAAGMLEEVIARGCRAFVACG
;
A
#
# COMPACT_ATOMS: atom_id res chain seq x y z
N MET A 1 -15.88 -42.32 -10.82
CA MET A 1 -16.27 -40.92 -11.14
C MET A 1 -15.55 -40.04 -10.14
N THR A 2 -14.69 -39.15 -10.60
CA THR A 2 -14.09 -38.10 -9.76
C THR A 2 -15.15 -37.01 -9.56
N TYR A 3 -15.42 -36.64 -8.32
CA TYR A 3 -16.34 -35.54 -7.99
C TYR A 3 -15.52 -34.25 -7.87
N PRO A 4 -15.80 -33.20 -8.65
CA PRO A 4 -14.98 -31.99 -8.71
C PRO A 4 -14.79 -31.26 -7.37
N ILE A 5 -15.68 -31.49 -6.40
CA ILE A 5 -15.64 -30.82 -5.09
C ILE A 5 -14.78 -31.54 -4.05
N LEU A 6 -14.25 -32.73 -4.37
CA LEU A 6 -13.47 -33.55 -3.43
C LEU A 6 -11.96 -33.52 -3.73
N GLU A 7 -11.54 -32.66 -4.64
CA GLU A 7 -10.14 -32.45 -5.00
C GLU A 7 -9.49 -31.56 -3.93
N PHE A 8 -8.46 -32.08 -3.26
CA PHE A 8 -7.64 -31.34 -2.30
C PHE A 8 -6.28 -31.07 -2.92
N ASP A 9 -5.87 -29.80 -2.94
CA ASP A 9 -4.51 -29.41 -3.30
C ASP A 9 -3.62 -29.46 -2.05
N PRO A 10 -2.65 -30.40 -1.96
CA PRO A 10 -1.72 -30.46 -0.83
C PRO A 10 -0.61 -29.40 -0.89
N SER A 11 -0.54 -28.59 -1.96
CA SER A 11 0.40 -27.50 -2.07
C SER A 11 0.17 -26.46 -0.97
N ASN A 12 1.27 -25.97 -0.38
CA ASN A 12 1.21 -24.83 0.53
C ASN A 12 1.30 -23.49 -0.23
N ASP A 13 1.46 -23.53 -1.55
CA ASP A 13 1.54 -22.33 -2.37
C ASP A 13 0.16 -21.67 -2.44
N ALA A 14 0.13 -20.36 -2.21
CA ALA A 14 -1.10 -19.61 -2.38
C ALA A 14 -1.51 -19.59 -3.86
N LEU A 15 -2.79 -19.88 -4.14
CA LEU A 15 -3.35 -19.79 -5.49
C LEU A 15 -3.22 -18.36 -6.05
N ILE A 16 -3.40 -17.37 -5.17
CA ILE A 16 -3.16 -15.96 -5.45
C ILE A 16 -2.06 -15.51 -4.49
N ASP A 17 -0.88 -15.27 -5.03
CA ASP A 17 0.28 -14.78 -4.28
C ASP A 17 0.68 -13.39 -4.78
N PRO A 18 0.51 -12.33 -3.96
CA PRO A 18 0.91 -10.98 -4.34
C PRO A 18 2.41 -10.87 -4.65
N ALA A 19 3.26 -11.69 -4.01
CA ALA A 19 4.71 -11.67 -4.26
C ALA A 19 5.08 -12.15 -5.67
N ARG A 20 4.17 -12.82 -6.38
CA ARG A 20 4.38 -13.24 -7.78
C ARG A 20 4.10 -12.13 -8.80
N VAL A 21 3.43 -11.05 -8.40
CA VAL A 21 2.98 -9.99 -9.31
C VAL A 21 3.38 -8.58 -8.86
N VAL A 22 3.70 -8.39 -7.58
CA VAL A 22 4.18 -7.11 -7.04
C VAL A 22 5.58 -7.30 -6.49
N GLU A 23 6.53 -6.60 -7.09
CA GLU A 23 7.89 -6.53 -6.57
C GLU A 23 7.97 -5.55 -5.39
N PRO A 24 8.68 -5.92 -4.30
CA PRO A 24 9.06 -4.98 -3.27
C PRO A 24 9.89 -3.84 -3.85
N VAL A 25 9.73 -2.64 -3.29
CA VAL A 25 10.52 -1.46 -3.65
C VAL A 25 11.24 -0.94 -2.41
N ASP A 26 12.19 -0.02 -2.61
CA ASP A 26 12.80 0.70 -1.51
C ASP A 26 11.80 1.71 -0.93
N ILE A 27 11.01 1.25 0.05
CA ILE A 27 9.95 2.01 0.72
C ILE A 27 10.13 1.90 2.24
N PRO A 28 9.80 2.96 3.02
CA PRO A 28 9.85 2.87 4.47
C PRO A 28 8.99 1.74 5.02
N ARG A 29 9.50 1.04 6.04
CA ARG A 29 8.73 -0.02 6.72
C ARG A 29 7.49 0.51 7.44
N ALA A 30 7.50 1.76 7.88
CA ALA A 30 6.37 2.40 8.55
C ALA A 30 5.61 3.29 7.58
N ALA A 31 4.28 3.22 7.61
CA ALA A 31 3.39 3.99 6.75
C ALA A 31 2.28 4.69 7.54
N VAL A 32 1.95 5.91 7.13
CA VAL A 32 0.79 6.68 7.55
C VAL A 32 -0.27 6.58 6.46
N ILE A 33 -1.41 6.02 6.83
CA ILE A 33 -2.62 5.99 6.02
C ILE A 33 -3.37 7.29 6.33
N CYS A 34 -3.30 8.28 5.44
CA CYS A 34 -3.85 9.60 5.69
C CYS A 34 -5.12 9.83 4.84
N PHE A 35 -6.27 10.03 5.51
CA PHE A 35 -7.56 10.28 4.85
C PHE A 35 -7.78 11.75 4.48
N PHE A 36 -6.87 12.64 4.89
CA PHE A 36 -6.96 14.09 4.63
C PHE A 36 -6.13 14.46 3.39
N GLN A 37 -6.79 14.53 2.23
CA GLN A 37 -6.11 14.82 0.97
C GLN A 37 -5.56 16.26 0.91
N ASP A 38 -6.22 17.21 1.56
CA ASP A 38 -5.72 18.58 1.71
C ASP A 38 -4.40 18.65 2.48
N VAL A 39 -4.22 17.81 3.51
CA VAL A 39 -2.97 17.72 4.27
C VAL A 39 -1.83 17.13 3.43
N ILE A 40 -2.09 16.05 2.70
CA ILE A 40 -1.09 15.44 1.80
C ILE A 40 -0.67 16.47 0.73
N GLU A 41 -1.65 17.14 0.13
CA GLU A 41 -1.40 18.15 -0.90
C GLU A 41 -0.60 19.34 -0.35
N ALA A 42 -0.93 19.84 0.84
CA ALA A 42 -0.18 20.92 1.49
C ALA A 42 1.28 20.52 1.75
N LEU A 43 1.53 19.29 2.23
CA LEU A 43 2.87 18.77 2.45
C LEU A 43 3.64 18.59 1.13
N ARG A 44 2.97 18.15 0.07
CA ARG A 44 3.54 18.00 -1.28
C ARG A 44 3.96 19.36 -1.85
N VAL A 45 3.08 20.35 -1.80
CA VAL A 45 3.35 21.73 -2.26
C VAL A 45 4.48 22.36 -1.44
N ALA A 46 4.55 22.08 -0.15
CA ALA A 46 5.64 22.53 0.72
C ALA A 46 6.97 21.80 0.48
N GLY A 47 7.05 20.86 -0.47
CA GLY A 47 8.27 20.10 -0.78
C GLY A 47 8.68 19.11 0.33
N ARG A 48 7.75 18.75 1.21
CA ARG A 48 8.00 17.85 2.35
C ARG A 48 7.75 16.38 2.05
N LEU A 49 7.19 16.09 0.88
CA LEU A 49 6.95 14.74 0.38
C LEU A 49 7.82 14.50 -0.84
N ALA A 50 8.52 13.37 -0.84
CA ALA A 50 9.16 12.84 -2.04
C ALA A 50 8.31 11.69 -2.59
N HIS A 51 8.15 11.62 -3.91
CA HIS A 51 7.43 10.51 -4.55
C HIS A 51 8.23 9.21 -4.38
N CYS A 52 7.56 8.13 -3.99
CA CYS A 52 8.16 6.80 -3.82
C CYS A 52 7.70 5.85 -4.92
N THR A 53 6.39 5.70 -5.06
CA THR A 53 5.75 4.81 -6.03
C THR A 53 4.31 5.25 -6.27
N THR A 54 3.63 4.64 -7.24
CA THR A 54 2.23 4.94 -7.55
C THR A 54 1.46 3.64 -7.67
N GLN A 55 0.36 3.53 -6.92
CA GLN A 55 -0.62 2.48 -7.09
C GLN A 55 -1.53 2.87 -8.25
N ARG A 56 -1.64 2.01 -9.26
CA ARG A 56 -2.36 2.31 -10.50
C ARG A 56 -3.54 1.38 -10.67
N SER A 57 -4.70 1.96 -10.98
CA SER A 57 -5.91 1.21 -11.29
C SER A 57 -6.78 2.01 -12.26
N GLU A 58 -7.89 1.44 -12.71
CA GLU A 58 -8.91 2.16 -13.50
C GLU A 58 -9.54 3.34 -12.73
N LEU A 59 -9.39 3.40 -11.41
CA LEU A 59 -9.80 4.57 -10.61
C LEU A 59 -8.84 5.76 -10.80
N GLY A 60 -7.62 5.50 -11.29
CA GLY A 60 -6.56 6.47 -11.47
C GLY A 60 -5.33 6.19 -10.59
N ASP A 61 -4.41 7.15 -10.61
CA ASP A 61 -3.14 7.11 -9.91
C ASP A 61 -3.29 7.50 -8.44
N HIS A 62 -2.79 6.64 -7.54
CA HIS A 62 -2.75 6.86 -6.11
C HIS A 62 -1.29 6.87 -5.66
N PRO A 63 -0.66 8.06 -5.54
CA PRO A 63 0.75 8.16 -5.21
C PRO A 63 1.00 7.77 -3.75
N VAL A 64 2.13 7.10 -3.55
CA VAL A 64 2.73 6.85 -2.24
C VAL A 64 3.97 7.72 -2.14
N TYR A 65 4.05 8.51 -1.08
CA TYR A 65 5.15 9.42 -0.81
C TYR A 65 6.01 8.91 0.34
N THR A 66 7.24 9.41 0.45
CA THR A 66 8.02 9.37 1.69
C THR A 66 8.01 10.74 2.36
N PHE A 67 7.94 10.73 3.69
CA PHE A 67 8.00 11.90 4.54
C PHE A 67 9.10 11.73 5.58
N ASP A 68 9.98 12.73 5.71
CA ASP A 68 11.03 12.77 6.72
C ASP A 68 10.44 13.26 8.06
N VAL A 69 10.54 12.41 9.09
CA VAL A 69 10.07 12.71 10.46
C VAL A 69 11.19 13.20 11.38
N GLY A 70 12.41 13.40 10.84
CA GLY A 70 13.60 13.80 11.57
C GLY A 70 14.50 12.62 11.96
N ASP A 71 15.75 12.95 12.30
CA ASP A 71 16.77 11.98 12.74
C ASP A 71 17.06 10.86 11.72
N GLY A 72 16.94 11.17 10.43
CA GLY A 72 17.14 10.20 9.34
C GLY A 72 16.04 9.15 9.23
N ARG A 73 14.88 9.36 9.87
CA ARG A 73 13.74 8.45 9.82
C ARG A 73 12.74 8.93 8.78
N THR A 74 12.28 8.00 7.96
CA THR A 74 11.25 8.26 6.95
C THR A 74 10.06 7.34 7.16
N VAL A 75 8.88 7.82 6.76
CA VAL A 75 7.65 7.04 6.71
C VAL A 75 7.01 7.17 5.34
N ALA A 76 6.33 6.12 4.88
CA ALA A 76 5.48 6.20 3.72
C ALA A 76 4.19 6.94 4.07
N VAL A 77 3.62 7.70 3.13
CA VAL A 77 2.35 8.42 3.29
C VAL A 77 1.52 8.21 2.03
N PHE A 78 0.29 7.75 2.18
CA PHE A 78 -0.63 7.59 1.05
C PHE A 78 -2.08 7.83 1.47
N HIS A 79 -2.91 8.18 0.49
CA HIS A 79 -4.35 8.29 0.66
C HIS A 79 -5.01 6.95 0.32
N PRO A 80 -5.78 6.33 1.23
CA PRO A 80 -6.36 4.99 1.01
C PRO A 80 -7.65 5.02 0.18
N GLY A 81 -8.17 6.20 -0.16
CA GLY A 81 -9.52 6.35 -0.69
C GLY A 81 -10.59 6.31 0.40
N VAL A 82 -11.87 6.36 0.02
CA VAL A 82 -12.99 6.38 0.96
C VAL A 82 -13.70 5.02 0.97
N GLY A 83 -13.91 4.49 2.18
CA GLY A 83 -14.58 3.21 2.40
C GLY A 83 -13.62 2.04 2.60
N ALA A 84 -14.02 1.10 3.46
CA ALA A 84 -13.19 -0.04 3.84
C ALA A 84 -12.69 -0.89 2.66
N PRO A 85 -13.48 -1.18 1.60
CA PRO A 85 -13.01 -2.01 0.49
C PRO A 85 -11.84 -1.39 -0.28
N LEU A 86 -11.93 -0.10 -0.62
CA LEU A 86 -10.88 0.60 -1.34
C LEU A 86 -9.63 0.76 -0.47
N ALA A 87 -9.81 1.14 0.80
CA ALA A 87 -8.72 1.29 1.75
C ALA A 87 -7.97 -0.03 1.98
N ALA A 88 -8.67 -1.16 2.04
CA ALA A 88 -8.06 -2.48 2.14
C ALA A 88 -7.22 -2.80 0.90
N GLY A 89 -7.73 -2.57 -0.31
CA GLY A 89 -6.97 -2.79 -1.55
C GLY A 89 -5.69 -1.94 -1.61
N MET A 90 -5.80 -0.66 -1.26
CA MET A 90 -4.65 0.26 -1.24
C MET A 90 -3.62 -0.13 -0.16
N LEU A 91 -4.09 -0.63 0.98
CA LEU A 91 -3.23 -1.12 2.05
C LEU A 91 -2.47 -2.40 1.63
N GLU A 92 -3.17 -3.37 1.02
CA GLU A 92 -2.57 -4.63 0.56
C GLU A 92 -1.46 -4.39 -0.45
N GLU A 93 -1.62 -3.44 -1.39
CA GLU A 93 -0.56 -3.11 -2.34
C GLU A 93 0.68 -2.53 -1.64
N VAL A 94 0.49 -1.67 -0.65
CA VAL A 94 1.59 -1.06 0.13
C VAL A 94 2.27 -2.09 1.04
N ILE A 95 1.53 -3.08 1.54
CA ILE A 95 2.09 -4.27 2.22
C ILE A 95 2.95 -5.06 1.23
N ALA A 96 2.43 -5.40 0.06
CA ALA A 96 3.17 -6.16 -0.95
C ALA A 96 4.48 -5.45 -1.35
N ARG A 97 4.45 -4.12 -1.44
CA ARG A 97 5.61 -3.27 -1.79
C ARG A 97 6.67 -3.14 -0.71
N GLY A 98 6.37 -3.40 0.56
CA GLY A 98 7.40 -3.46 1.62
C GLY A 98 7.03 -2.84 2.97
N CYS A 99 5.91 -2.13 3.10
CA CYS A 99 5.49 -1.59 4.40
C CYS A 99 5.03 -2.70 5.35
N ARG A 100 5.28 -2.53 6.65
CA ARG A 100 5.04 -3.55 7.70
C ARG A 100 4.43 -2.98 8.98
N ALA A 101 4.47 -1.66 9.18
CA ALA A 101 3.86 -0.99 10.33
C ALA A 101 2.99 0.15 9.82
N PHE A 102 1.79 0.27 10.36
CA PHE A 102 0.77 1.19 9.83
C PHE A 102 0.11 1.97 10.95
N VAL A 103 -0.17 3.24 10.70
CA VAL A 103 -1.05 4.06 11.51
C VAL A 103 -2.05 4.77 10.60
N ALA A 104 -3.32 4.75 10.98
CA ALA A 104 -4.36 5.49 10.28
C ALA A 104 -4.54 6.88 10.92
N CYS A 105 -4.66 7.91 10.09
CA CYS A 105 -4.93 9.29 10.47
C CYS A 105 -6.09 9.80 9.62
N GLY A 106 -7.25 10.00 10.25
CA GLY A 106 -8.51 10.37 9.59
C GLY A 106 -9.54 10.87 10.57
#